data_AF-A0A3M1D5W0-F1
#
_entry.id   AF-A0A3M1D5W0-F1
#
_cell.length_a   1.000
_cell.length_b   1.000
_cell.length_c   1.000
_cell.angle_alpha   90.00
_cell.angle_beta   90.00
_cell.angle_gamma   90.00
#
_symmetry.space_group_name_H-M   'P 1'
#
loop_
_entity.id
_entity.type
_entity.pdbx_description
1 polymer ?
#
loop_
_entity_poly.entity_id
_entity_poly.type
_entity_poly.pdbx_seq_one_letter_code
_entity_poly.pdbx_strand_id
1 'polypeptide(L)'
;MTLTELAIVMAVLVVLGAIGYASLRDQLPRFRTVKAARRLRSDLLDLRELAVRTNRETRLVLTGSGGDCRDGRSWGGSWLLQIGNSSLGSNRWDTLPEDSLDDGSDDDASEGVVDIGPGGNHPMADACLRQWESIAGPGSGDNADSIVFSPRGWVR
;
A
#
# COMPACT_ATOMS: atom_id res chain seq x y z
N MET A 1 0.68 46.27 -29.07
CA MET A 1 0.21 45.65 -27.82
C MET A 1 -0.07 46.76 -26.82
N THR A 2 -1.33 46.96 -26.45
CA THR A 2 -1.77 48.10 -25.61
C THR A 2 -1.98 47.66 -24.16
N LEU A 3 -1.90 48.60 -23.20
CA LEU A 3 -2.15 48.30 -21.77
C LEU A 3 -3.55 47.70 -21.53
N THR A 4 -4.54 48.05 -22.35
CA THR A 4 -5.90 47.52 -22.28
C THR A 4 -5.99 46.06 -22.75
N GLU A 5 -5.22 45.69 -23.77
CA GLU A 5 -5.12 44.32 -24.28
C GLU A 5 -4.50 43.40 -23.22
N LEU A 6 -3.46 43.86 -22.54
CA LEU A 6 -2.83 43.10 -21.44
C LEU A 6 -3.77 42.92 -20.25
N ALA A 7 -4.58 43.95 -19.91
CA ALA A 7 -5.57 43.86 -18.84
C ALA A 7 -6.67 42.83 -19.14
N ILE A 8 -7.13 42.76 -20.40
CA ILE A 8 -8.14 41.78 -20.83
C ILE A 8 -7.56 40.36 -20.78
N VAL A 9 -6.34 40.16 -21.27
CA VAL A 9 -5.68 38.83 -21.22
C VAL A 9 -5.49 38.36 -19.78
N MET A 10 -5.06 39.24 -18.87
CA MET A 10 -4.94 38.91 -17.46
C MET A 10 -6.29 38.56 -16.81
N ALA A 11 -7.35 39.31 -17.13
CA ALA A 11 -8.69 39.00 -16.62
C ALA A 11 -9.17 37.61 -17.08
N VAL A 12 -8.96 37.28 -18.36
CA VAL A 12 -9.30 35.96 -18.90
C VAL A 12 -8.47 34.85 -18.27
N LEU A 13 -7.17 35.06 -18.07
CA LEU A 13 -6.29 34.08 -17.40
C LEU A 13 -6.71 33.81 -15.95
N VAL A 14 -7.12 34.84 -15.21
CA VAL A 14 -7.59 34.68 -13.82
C VAL A 14 -8.90 33.89 -13.77
N VAL A 15 -9.84 34.17 -14.68
CA VAL A 15 -11.11 33.43 -14.76
C VAL A 15 -10.87 31.96 -15.13
N LEU A 16 -10.02 31.70 -16.12
CA LEU A 16 -9.65 30.34 -16.52
C LEU A 16 -8.90 29.59 -15.41
N GLY A 17 -7.99 30.28 -14.70
CA GLY A 17 -7.26 29.73 -13.57
C GLY A 17 -8.18 29.34 -12.41
N ALA A 18 -9.19 30.16 -12.10
CA ALA A 18 -10.15 29.87 -11.05
C ALA A 18 -11.02 28.63 -11.37
N ILE A 19 -11.49 28.52 -12.61
CA ILE A 19 -12.29 27.37 -13.06
C ILE A 19 -11.43 26.09 -13.12
N GLY A 20 -10.22 26.19 -13.68
CA GLY A 20 -9.29 25.07 -13.77
C GLY A 20 -8.89 24.53 -12.39
N TYR A 21 -8.65 25.42 -11.43
CA TYR A 21 -8.29 25.04 -10.07
C TYR A 21 -9.46 24.37 -9.32
N ALA A 22 -10.69 24.85 -9.50
CA ALA A 22 -11.88 24.19 -8.94
C ALA A 22 -12.07 22.77 -9.49
N SER A 23 -11.91 22.59 -10.80
CA SER A 23 -12.04 21.28 -11.46
C SER A 23 -10.95 20.27 -11.03
N LEU A 24 -9.72 20.74 -10.84
CA LEU A 24 -8.59 19.88 -10.42
C LEU A 24 -8.72 19.40 -8.98
N ARG A 25 -9.33 20.20 -8.08
CA ARG A 25 -9.54 19.84 -6.67
C ARG A 25 -10.34 18.54 -6.50
N ASP A 26 -11.32 18.29 -7.36
CA ASP A 26 -12.19 17.11 -7.24
C ASP A 26 -11.54 15.83 -7.77
N GLN A 27 -10.53 15.94 -8.64
CA GLN A 27 -9.89 14.80 -9.30
C GLN A 27 -8.66 14.29 -8.56
N LEU A 28 -7.86 15.19 -7.97
CA LEU A 28 -6.65 14.86 -7.21
C LEU A 28 -6.82 13.79 -6.12
N PRO A 29 -7.85 13.82 -5.25
CA PRO A 29 -8.01 12.79 -4.22
C PRO A 29 -8.28 11.40 -4.79
N ARG A 30 -9.01 11.29 -5.90
CA ARG A 30 -9.26 10.01 -6.59
C ARG A 30 -7.98 9.41 -7.16
N PHE A 31 -7.10 10.23 -7.74
CA PHE A 31 -5.83 9.73 -8.27
C PHE A 31 -4.91 9.18 -7.18
N ARG A 32 -4.89 9.82 -6.01
CA ARG A 32 -4.04 9.41 -4.87
C ARG A 32 -4.46 8.09 -4.27
N THR A 33 -5.77 7.89 -4.06
CA THR A 33 -6.30 6.61 -3.56
C THR A 33 -6.11 5.48 -4.57
N VAL A 34 -6.27 5.75 -5.88
CA VAL A 34 -6.01 4.78 -6.95
C VAL A 34 -4.53 4.36 -6.97
N LYS A 35 -3.60 5.28 -6.69
CA LYS A 35 -2.17 4.94 -6.61
C LYS A 35 -1.89 3.95 -5.46
N ALA A 36 -2.41 4.23 -4.27
CA ALA A 36 -2.26 3.33 -3.12
C ALA A 36 -2.90 1.95 -3.39
N ALA A 37 -4.10 1.93 -3.96
CA ALA A 37 -4.78 0.68 -4.32
C ALA A 37 -4.02 -0.12 -5.40
N ARG A 38 -3.41 0.56 -6.38
CA ARG A 38 -2.57 -0.08 -7.40
C ARG A 38 -1.31 -0.70 -6.80
N ARG A 39 -0.68 -0.03 -5.82
CA ARG A 39 0.48 -0.57 -5.10
C ARG A 39 0.11 -1.83 -4.33
N LEU A 40 -0.92 -1.77 -3.48
CA LEU A 40 -1.40 -2.94 -2.74
C LEU A 40 -1.75 -4.11 -3.67
N ARG A 41 -2.40 -3.83 -4.80
CA ARG A 41 -2.68 -4.84 -5.82
C ARG A 41 -1.41 -5.43 -6.44
N SER A 42 -0.40 -4.61 -6.72
CA SER A 42 0.89 -5.09 -7.23
C SER A 42 1.51 -6.05 -6.23
N ASP A 43 1.59 -5.65 -4.97
CA ASP A 43 2.22 -6.44 -3.91
C ASP A 43 1.50 -7.79 -3.72
N LEU A 44 0.17 -7.83 -3.82
CA LEU A 44 -0.60 -9.09 -3.81
C LEU A 44 -0.31 -9.99 -5.03
N LEU A 45 -0.13 -9.42 -6.22
CA LEU A 45 0.24 -10.18 -7.41
C LEU A 45 1.67 -10.72 -7.29
N ASP A 46 2.58 -9.91 -6.78
CA ASP A 46 3.98 -10.27 -6.55
C ASP A 46 4.07 -11.40 -5.51
N LEU A 47 3.33 -11.33 -4.41
CA LEU A 47 3.22 -12.40 -3.41
C LEU A 47 2.64 -13.68 -3.98
N ARG A 48 1.61 -13.57 -4.83
CA ARG A 48 1.01 -14.74 -5.50
C ARG A 48 2.01 -15.41 -6.44
N GLU A 49 2.72 -14.63 -7.23
CA GLU A 49 3.76 -15.16 -8.13
C GLU A 49 4.90 -15.79 -7.32
N LEU A 50 5.34 -15.13 -6.26
CA LEU A 50 6.37 -15.62 -5.36
C LEU A 50 5.97 -16.95 -4.73
N ALA A 51 4.73 -17.09 -4.26
CA ALA A 51 4.21 -18.34 -3.69
C ALA A 51 4.28 -19.50 -4.70
N VAL A 52 3.89 -19.24 -5.95
CA VAL A 52 3.93 -20.25 -7.03
C VAL A 52 5.37 -20.58 -7.41
N ARG A 53 6.24 -19.58 -7.53
CA ARG A 53 7.64 -19.74 -7.95
C ARG A 53 8.48 -20.48 -6.92
N THR A 54 8.28 -20.17 -5.64
CA THR A 54 9.04 -20.77 -4.52
C THR A 54 8.37 -22.03 -3.97
N ASN A 55 7.16 -22.37 -4.44
CA ASN A 55 6.33 -23.45 -3.90
C ASN A 55 6.17 -23.34 -2.36
N ARG A 56 6.00 -22.11 -1.88
CA ARG A 56 5.85 -21.77 -0.46
C ARG A 56 4.63 -20.88 -0.27
N GLU A 57 4.14 -20.84 0.96
CA GLU A 57 3.07 -19.91 1.29
C GLU A 57 3.64 -18.50 1.43
N THR A 58 2.87 -17.51 1.02
CA THR A 58 3.20 -16.11 1.22
C THR A 58 2.00 -15.41 1.83
N ARG A 59 2.22 -14.30 2.52
CA ARG A 59 1.12 -13.52 3.09
C ARG A 59 1.39 -12.03 3.04
N LEU A 60 0.30 -11.29 2.98
CA LEU A 60 0.26 -9.86 3.27
C LEU A 60 -0.39 -9.66 4.63
N VAL A 61 0.25 -8.96 5.56
CA VAL A 61 -0.31 -8.66 6.89
C VAL A 61 -0.53 -7.17 7.02
N LEU A 62 -1.74 -6.73 7.33
CA LEU A 62 -1.99 -5.32 7.62
C LEU A 62 -1.52 -5.02 9.06
N THR A 63 -0.63 -4.04 9.23
CA THR A 63 0.02 -3.75 10.53
C THR A 63 -0.35 -2.39 11.10
N GLY A 64 -0.67 -1.41 10.25
CA GLY A 64 -1.03 -0.07 10.69
C GLY A 64 -2.13 0.54 9.83
N SER A 65 -3.08 1.21 10.48
CA SER A 65 -4.07 2.05 9.79
C SER A 65 -3.71 3.52 9.97
N GLY A 66 -4.15 4.36 9.04
CA GLY A 66 -4.09 5.82 9.20
C GLY A 66 -5.17 6.36 10.14
N GLY A 67 -5.98 5.50 10.78
CA GLY A 67 -7.05 5.88 11.69
C GLY A 67 -8.35 6.31 10.99
N ASP A 68 -8.98 7.36 11.52
CA ASP A 68 -10.18 7.96 10.90
C ASP A 68 -9.71 8.83 9.73
N CYS A 69 -9.66 8.27 8.51
CA CYS A 69 -9.24 8.93 7.26
C CYS A 69 -10.06 10.17 6.86
N ARG A 70 -10.81 10.73 7.79
CA ARG A 70 -11.52 12.00 7.74
C ARG A 70 -10.73 13.12 8.40
N ASP A 71 -9.81 12.81 9.31
CA ASP A 71 -9.01 13.82 9.98
C ASP A 71 -7.78 14.17 9.14
N GLY A 72 -7.57 15.47 8.95
CA GLY A 72 -6.57 16.05 8.06
C GLY A 72 -5.10 15.78 8.45
N ARG A 73 -4.91 15.07 9.56
CA ARG A 73 -3.64 14.83 10.25
C ARG A 73 -3.29 13.36 10.35
N SER A 74 -4.25 12.46 10.10
CA SER A 74 -4.08 11.02 10.23
C SER A 74 -4.27 10.37 8.86
N TRP A 75 -3.16 10.33 8.12
CA TRP A 75 -3.05 9.68 6.81
C TRP A 75 -1.95 8.62 6.87
N GLY A 76 -2.02 7.63 5.98
CA GLY A 76 -1.08 6.52 5.95
C GLY A 76 -1.72 5.17 6.18
N GLY A 77 -0.86 4.21 6.47
CA GLY A 77 -1.17 2.80 6.59
C GLY A 77 0.07 1.98 6.32
N SER A 78 0.14 0.80 6.90
CA SER A 78 1.27 -0.09 6.68
C SER A 78 0.85 -1.55 6.60
N TRP A 79 1.62 -2.30 5.82
CA TRP A 79 1.49 -3.73 5.68
C TRP A 79 2.86 -4.38 5.52
N LEU A 80 2.92 -5.67 5.84
CA LEU A 80 4.09 -6.52 5.68
C LEU A 80 3.84 -7.55 4.58
N LEU A 81 4.88 -7.85 3.82
CA LEU A 81 4.95 -8.91 2.83
C LEU A 81 5.88 -9.98 3.39
N GLN A 82 5.37 -11.19 3.56
CA GLN A 82 6.08 -12.26 4.23
C GLN A 82 5.99 -13.58 3.46
N ILE A 83 7.01 -14.41 3.62
CA ILE A 83 7.07 -15.78 3.10
C ILE A 83 7.10 -16.77 4.26
N GLY A 84 6.32 -17.84 4.14
CA GLY A 84 6.23 -18.89 5.14
C GLY A 84 6.92 -20.16 4.67
N ASN A 85 7.15 -21.06 5.62
CA ASN A 85 7.82 -22.34 5.41
C ASN A 85 6.92 -23.54 5.80
N SER A 86 5.59 -23.44 5.66
CA SER A 86 4.70 -24.56 6.00
C SER A 86 4.96 -25.83 5.19
N SER A 87 5.50 -25.72 3.98
CA SER A 87 5.91 -26.87 3.17
C SER A 87 7.02 -27.70 3.83
N LEU A 88 7.82 -27.08 4.70
CA LEU A 88 8.87 -27.71 5.51
C LEU A 88 8.42 -27.97 6.96
N GLY A 89 7.13 -27.78 7.27
CA GLY A 89 6.58 -27.96 8.62
C GLY A 89 6.93 -26.84 9.61
N SER A 90 7.38 -25.68 9.13
CA SER A 90 7.63 -24.50 9.96
C SER A 90 6.43 -23.56 9.94
N ASN A 91 6.09 -23.00 11.10
CA ASN A 91 5.07 -21.95 11.23
C ASN A 91 5.69 -20.55 11.29
N ARG A 92 7.00 -20.43 10.99
CA ARG A 92 7.69 -19.14 10.95
C ARG A 92 7.40 -18.43 9.64
N TRP A 93 7.21 -17.12 9.77
CA TRP A 93 7.06 -16.19 8.67
C TRP A 93 8.28 -15.30 8.66
N ASP A 94 8.81 -15.10 7.47
CA ASP A 94 9.97 -14.27 7.20
C ASP A 94 9.55 -13.06 6.37
N THR A 95 10.01 -11.88 6.74
CA THR A 95 9.71 -10.64 6.03
C THR A 95 10.63 -10.53 4.82
N LEU A 96 10.13 -10.00 3.71
CA LEU A 96 10.98 -9.92 2.51
C LEU A 96 12.09 -8.86 2.69
N PRO A 97 13.28 -9.06 2.11
CA PRO A 97 13.72 -10.27 1.40
C PRO A 97 13.99 -11.44 2.36
N GLU A 98 13.81 -12.69 1.89
CA GLU A 98 14.11 -13.86 2.71
C GLU A 98 15.60 -13.93 3.05
N ASP A 99 15.90 -13.83 4.34
CA ASP A 99 17.24 -13.82 4.93
C ASP A 99 17.36 -14.84 6.07
N SER A 100 16.25 -15.22 6.70
CA SER A 100 16.23 -16.15 7.83
C SER A 100 16.73 -17.57 7.50
N LEU A 101 16.90 -17.90 6.22
CA LEU A 101 17.56 -19.14 5.80
C LEU A 101 19.08 -19.10 5.91
N ASP A 102 19.70 -17.91 5.88
CA ASP A 102 21.14 -17.75 5.88
C ASP A 102 21.71 -17.82 7.31
N ASP A 103 21.01 -17.26 8.30
CA ASP A 103 21.48 -17.21 9.69
C ASP A 103 20.45 -17.59 10.77
N GLY A 104 19.20 -17.86 10.37
CA GLY A 104 18.11 -18.24 11.28
C GLY A 104 17.32 -17.07 11.88
N SER A 105 17.60 -15.82 11.49
CA SER A 105 16.95 -14.59 11.96
C SER A 105 16.37 -13.78 10.81
N ASP A 106 15.18 -13.19 10.99
CA ASP A 106 14.58 -12.19 10.07
C ASP A 106 15.07 -10.82 10.53
N ASP A 107 16.14 -10.30 9.92
CA ASP A 107 16.78 -9.03 10.28
C ASP A 107 16.82 -7.99 9.13
N ASP A 108 16.57 -8.42 7.90
CA ASP A 108 16.34 -7.58 6.72
C ASP A 108 14.86 -7.59 6.29
N ALA A 109 14.17 -6.50 6.62
CA ALA A 109 12.78 -6.27 6.22
C ALA A 109 12.64 -5.23 5.08
N SER A 110 13.72 -4.96 4.34
CA SER A 110 13.81 -3.81 3.42
C SER A 110 12.83 -3.88 2.24
N GLU A 111 12.45 -5.08 1.79
CA GLU A 111 11.50 -5.27 0.69
C GLU A 111 10.08 -5.61 1.17
N GLY A 112 9.94 -6.05 2.41
CA GLY A 112 8.73 -6.60 2.98
C GLY A 112 7.91 -5.60 3.77
N VAL A 113 8.50 -4.50 4.23
CA VAL A 113 7.76 -3.43 4.90
C VAL A 113 7.19 -2.48 3.85
N VAL A 114 5.90 -2.16 3.93
CA VAL A 114 5.31 -1.07 3.16
C VAL A 114 4.60 -0.12 4.10
N ASP A 115 5.05 1.12 4.17
CA ASP A 115 4.45 2.20 4.93
C ASP A 115 4.17 3.39 4.00
N ILE A 116 2.89 3.71 3.86
CA ILE A 116 2.40 4.82 3.04
C ILE A 116 2.18 6.12 3.82
N GLY A 117 2.45 6.10 5.12
CA GLY A 117 2.33 7.26 6.01
C GLY A 117 3.38 8.35 5.79
N PRO A 118 3.23 9.49 6.48
CA PRO A 118 4.19 10.59 6.44
C PRO A 118 5.51 10.15 7.08
N GLY A 119 6.54 9.94 6.26
CA GLY A 119 7.86 9.45 6.70
C GLY A 119 8.07 7.95 6.53
N GLY A 120 7.08 7.22 6.00
CA GLY A 120 7.23 5.83 5.61
C GLY A 120 8.14 5.64 4.38
N ASN A 121 8.44 4.39 4.04
CA ASN A 121 9.28 4.04 2.89
C ASN A 121 8.58 4.23 1.53
N HIS A 122 7.26 4.31 1.52
CA HIS A 122 6.45 4.54 0.32
C HIS A 122 5.43 5.67 0.53
N PRO A 123 5.87 6.90 0.87
CA PRO A 123 4.97 7.95 1.32
C PRO A 123 3.95 8.30 0.23
N MET A 124 2.66 8.25 0.59
CA MET A 124 1.56 8.61 -0.30
C MET A 124 0.73 9.72 0.33
N ALA A 125 0.90 10.94 -0.18
CA ALA A 125 0.15 12.10 0.28
C ALA A 125 -1.36 11.87 0.12
N ASP A 126 -2.11 12.18 1.19
CA ASP A 126 -3.57 12.11 1.27
C ASP A 126 -4.18 10.73 0.94
N ALA A 127 -3.42 9.65 1.22
CA ALA A 127 -3.90 8.27 1.14
C ALA A 127 -4.17 7.70 2.56
N CYS A 128 -5.45 7.42 2.82
CA CYS A 128 -6.03 6.75 3.99
C CYS A 128 -6.13 5.22 3.91
N LEU A 129 -5.34 4.42 4.64
CA LEU A 129 -5.78 3.06 4.97
C LEU A 129 -6.70 3.13 6.18
N ARG A 130 -8.01 2.93 5.93
CA ARG A 130 -9.02 2.91 6.99
C ARG A 130 -8.78 1.76 7.94
N GLN A 131 -9.16 1.95 9.20
CA GLN A 131 -9.27 0.83 10.13
C GLN A 131 -10.14 -0.28 9.52
N TRP A 132 -9.62 -1.50 9.54
CA TRP A 132 -10.32 -2.71 9.13
C TRP A 132 -10.82 -3.45 10.37
N GLU A 133 -11.84 -4.27 10.18
CA GLU A 133 -12.21 -5.31 11.14
C GLU A 133 -11.32 -6.54 10.89
N SER A 134 -11.26 -7.46 11.86
CA SER A 134 -10.38 -8.63 11.79
C SER A 134 -10.51 -9.35 10.44
N ILE A 135 -9.44 -9.39 9.66
CA ILE A 135 -9.41 -10.19 8.43
C ILE A 135 -9.08 -11.62 8.87
N ALA A 136 -10.07 -12.50 8.79
CA ALA A 136 -9.90 -13.91 9.13
C ALA A 136 -9.05 -14.58 8.04
N GLY A 137 -7.76 -14.74 8.32
CA GLY A 137 -6.87 -15.57 7.53
C GLY A 137 -7.14 -17.08 7.73
N PRO A 138 -6.69 -17.93 6.81
CA PRO A 138 -6.87 -19.37 6.87
C PRO A 138 -5.98 -20.04 7.93
N GLY A 139 -6.58 -20.92 8.74
CA GLY A 139 -5.86 -21.90 9.56
C GLY A 139 -5.25 -21.38 10.87
N SER A 140 -4.61 -22.30 11.60
CA SER A 140 -3.92 -22.07 12.87
C SER A 140 -2.54 -21.43 12.65
N GLY A 141 -2.32 -20.25 13.23
CA GLY A 141 -1.10 -19.44 13.15
C GLY A 141 -1.50 -17.98 13.34
N ASP A 142 -0.57 -17.08 13.68
CA ASP A 142 -0.81 -15.63 13.80
C ASP A 142 -1.11 -15.00 12.43
N ASN A 143 -2.21 -15.41 11.80
CA ASN A 143 -2.72 -14.98 10.49
C ASN A 143 -3.86 -13.96 10.64
N ALA A 144 -3.99 -13.35 11.82
CA ALA A 144 -4.88 -12.21 12.01
C ALA A 144 -4.48 -11.09 11.05
N ASP A 145 -5.48 -10.44 10.44
CA ASP A 145 -5.29 -9.29 9.56
C ASP A 145 -4.43 -9.60 8.33
N SER A 146 -4.45 -10.86 7.87
CA SER A 146 -3.60 -11.33 6.79
C SER A 146 -4.35 -11.95 5.61
N ILE A 147 -3.78 -11.77 4.42
CA ILE A 147 -4.19 -12.45 3.19
C ILE A 147 -3.10 -13.46 2.86
N VAL A 148 -3.43 -14.75 2.92
CA VAL A 148 -2.47 -15.84 2.71
C VAL A 148 -2.67 -16.50 1.35
N PHE A 149 -1.59 -16.60 0.59
CA PHE A 149 -1.53 -17.37 -0.65
C PHE A 149 -0.91 -18.74 -0.38
N SER A 150 -1.60 -19.78 -0.85
CA SER A 150 -1.03 -21.14 -0.92
C SER A 150 0.10 -21.22 -1.95
N PRO A 151 0.97 -22.25 -1.89
CA PRO A 151 1.98 -22.53 -2.92
C PRO A 151 1.45 -22.67 -4.35
N ARG A 152 0.14 -22.89 -4.50
CA ARG A 152 -0.55 -22.97 -5.80
C ARG A 152 -1.12 -21.61 -6.26
N GLY A 153 -0.85 -20.54 -5.52
CA GLY A 153 -1.29 -19.18 -5.82
C GLY A 153 -2.78 -18.93 -5.56
N TRP A 154 -3.46 -19.79 -4.81
CA TRP A 154 -4.84 -19.56 -4.36
C TRP A 154 -4.83 -18.83 -3.03
N VAL A 155 -5.69 -17.81 -2.89
CA VAL A 155 -6.04 -17.25 -1.58
C VAL A 155 -6.71 -18.34 -0.78
N ARG A 156 -6.22 -18.58 0.43
CA ARG A 156 -6.80 -19.55 1.35
C ARG A 156 -7.74 -18.85 2.33
#